data_AF-A0A2K3QAU6-F1
#
_entry.id   AF-A0A2K3QAU6-F1
#
_cell.length_a   1.000
_cell.length_b   1.000
_cell.length_c   1.000
_cell.angle_alpha   90.00
_cell.angle_beta   90.00
_cell.angle_gamma   90.00
#
_symmetry.space_group_name_H-M   'P 1'
#
loop_
_entity.id
_entity.type
_entity.pdbx_description
1 polymer ?
#
loop_
_entity_poly.entity_id
_entity_poly.type
_entity_poly.pdbx_seq_one_letter_code
_entity_poly.pdbx_strand_id
1 'polypeptide(L)'
;MASKSASTALPDPIYPFRILTLIGFLTQWVTMMLNGSFKALRKTYQNASLASGTPLKTVWTGFVPLDRVIALNVAFFGAVVHLGDLPYTGSYLMLVDLAYCLAVFGLMTVVEDRRNRKTGPLRRPSYWQLLWNSCGAASILPIYLHLYFKKRTTKPLPADQAQALPFTAVWTLLLWLPLLLPGVVGVAPFQVQKLIVVWYSLPLTLGPVQDLISRAFASTHHSSKDTANPVIISYWVVGSFSAVIHISSVIWASLAPGLSWSSIYWPNHGAVQSNAKMLTEGAMLFLQYDYVVIYFCVLTLGVYMLGFDKIIAAHSAGEKLRAGRPLLLLSVVTTVGGPGAGVAWLMCIKEREIEAADSLSKKA
;
A
#
# COMPACT_ATOMS: atom_id res chain seq x y z
N MET A 1 -29.10 1.72 -44.05
CA MET A 1 -28.72 2.60 -42.93
C MET A 1 -28.09 1.73 -41.84
N ALA A 2 -26.75 1.72 -41.76
CA ALA A 2 -26.05 1.00 -40.71
C ALA A 2 -26.08 1.85 -39.42
N SER A 3 -26.76 1.33 -38.39
CA SER A 3 -26.70 1.87 -37.03
C SER A 3 -25.24 1.89 -36.59
N LYS A 4 -24.67 3.09 -36.38
CA LYS A 4 -23.38 3.25 -35.70
C LYS A 4 -23.57 2.77 -34.27
N SER A 5 -23.25 1.50 -34.04
CA SER A 5 -23.03 0.93 -32.72
C SER A 5 -22.08 1.86 -31.96
N ALA A 6 -22.60 2.55 -30.96
CA ALA A 6 -21.81 3.37 -30.08
C ALA A 6 -20.86 2.44 -29.32
N SER A 7 -19.60 2.40 -29.75
CA SER A 7 -18.53 1.79 -28.97
C SER A 7 -18.53 2.46 -27.59
N THR A 8 -18.95 1.71 -26.58
CA THR A 8 -18.93 2.15 -25.18
C THR A 8 -17.49 2.12 -24.71
N ALA A 9 -16.73 3.15 -25.03
CA ALA A 9 -15.40 3.36 -24.48
C ALA A 9 -15.48 3.41 -22.95
N LEU A 10 -14.51 2.80 -22.26
CA LEU A 10 -14.42 2.92 -20.82
C LEU A 10 -14.46 4.39 -20.37
N PRO A 11 -15.10 4.69 -19.21
CA PRO A 11 -15.00 6.01 -18.62
C PRO A 11 -13.54 6.42 -18.43
N ASP A 12 -13.27 7.72 -18.47
CA ASP A 12 -11.93 8.22 -18.18
C ASP A 12 -11.46 7.69 -16.81
N PRO A 13 -10.27 7.03 -16.71
CA PRO A 13 -9.74 6.50 -15.45
C PRO A 13 -9.70 7.53 -14.32
N ILE A 14 -9.76 8.82 -14.62
CA ILE A 14 -9.91 9.90 -13.64
C ILE A 14 -11.12 9.72 -12.73
N TYR A 15 -12.28 9.31 -13.25
CA TYR A 15 -13.52 9.21 -12.47
C TYR A 15 -13.47 8.12 -11.39
N PRO A 16 -13.13 6.85 -11.67
CA PRO A 16 -13.14 5.81 -10.65
C PRO A 16 -12.13 6.08 -9.52
N PHE A 17 -10.94 6.60 -9.81
CA PHE A 17 -9.98 6.91 -8.74
C PHE A 17 -10.43 8.07 -7.86
N ARG A 18 -11.09 9.10 -8.42
CA ARG A 18 -11.69 10.18 -7.60
C ARG A 18 -12.83 9.67 -6.72
N ILE A 19 -13.67 8.79 -7.27
CA ILE A 19 -14.74 8.14 -6.51
C ILE A 19 -14.15 7.30 -5.39
N LEU A 20 -13.10 6.51 -5.67
CA LEU A 20 -12.41 5.71 -4.65
C LEU A 20 -11.75 6.59 -3.57
N THR A 21 -11.18 7.75 -3.92
CA THR A 21 -10.69 8.73 -2.93
C THR A 21 -11.82 9.23 -2.03
N LEU A 22 -12.96 9.61 -2.62
CA LEU A 22 -14.12 10.07 -1.85
C LEU A 22 -14.64 8.96 -0.94
N ILE A 23 -14.81 7.74 -1.46
CA ILE A 23 -15.23 6.57 -0.69
C ILE A 23 -14.24 6.32 0.44
N GLY A 24 -12.94 6.28 0.17
CA GLY A 24 -11.90 6.07 1.18
C GLY A 24 -11.94 7.12 2.28
N PHE A 25 -12.07 8.41 1.93
CA PHE A 25 -12.18 9.47 2.92
C PHE A 25 -13.43 9.33 3.80
N LEU A 26 -14.59 9.05 3.18
CA LEU A 26 -15.85 8.87 3.91
C LEU A 26 -15.78 7.64 4.81
N THR A 27 -15.35 6.49 4.29
CA THR A 27 -15.34 5.24 5.05
C THR A 27 -14.30 5.23 6.16
N GLN A 28 -13.21 5.97 6.02
CA GLN A 28 -12.19 6.11 7.06
C GLN A 28 -12.53 7.20 8.06
N TRP A 29 -12.42 8.46 7.65
CA TRP A 29 -12.45 9.60 8.57
C TRP A 29 -13.87 9.93 9.02
N VAL A 30 -14.84 9.92 8.11
CA VAL A 30 -16.24 10.22 8.50
C VAL A 30 -16.79 9.12 9.39
N THR A 31 -16.57 7.84 9.06
CA THR A 31 -16.92 6.73 9.97
C THR A 31 -16.26 6.87 11.34
N MET A 32 -14.96 7.16 11.40
CA MET A 32 -14.23 7.34 12.65
C MET A 32 -14.77 8.52 13.49
N MET A 33 -15.25 9.57 12.84
CA MET A 33 -15.95 10.69 13.49
C MET A 33 -17.33 10.28 14.01
N LEU A 34 -18.13 9.60 13.18
CA LEU A 34 -19.50 9.20 13.50
C LEU A 34 -19.57 8.15 14.62
N ASN A 35 -18.66 7.19 14.64
CA ASN A 35 -18.61 6.15 15.68
C ASN A 35 -17.91 6.61 16.97
N GLY A 36 -17.41 7.85 17.02
CA GLY A 36 -16.79 8.44 18.20
C GLY A 36 -15.32 8.08 18.43
N SER A 37 -14.74 7.15 17.66
CA SER A 37 -13.34 6.74 17.84
C SER A 37 -12.34 7.87 17.54
N PHE A 38 -12.66 8.84 16.68
CA PHE A 38 -11.85 10.05 16.49
C PHE A 38 -11.83 10.93 17.74
N LYS A 39 -12.96 11.02 18.45
CA LYS A 39 -13.04 11.70 19.75
C LYS A 39 -12.23 10.96 20.80
N ALA A 40 -12.26 9.62 20.80
CA ALA A 40 -11.41 8.80 21.67
C ALA A 40 -9.93 9.04 21.39
N LEU A 41 -9.50 9.02 20.13
CA LEU A 41 -8.12 9.33 19.72
C LEU A 41 -7.67 10.72 20.22
N ARG A 42 -8.53 11.74 20.04
CA ARG A 42 -8.23 13.10 20.51
C ARG A 42 -8.14 13.16 22.04
N LYS A 43 -9.00 12.46 22.77
CA LYS A 43 -8.95 12.37 24.23
C LYS A 43 -7.66 11.71 24.71
N THR A 44 -7.23 10.63 24.06
CA THR A 44 -5.95 9.95 24.34
C THR A 44 -4.76 10.91 24.21
N TYR A 45 -4.75 11.74 23.17
CA TYR A 45 -3.75 12.80 23.01
C TYR A 45 -3.84 13.88 24.11
N GLN A 46 -5.04 14.39 24.38
CA GLN A 46 -5.26 15.46 25.37
C GLN A 46 -4.92 15.03 26.80
N ASN A 47 -5.23 13.79 27.15
CA ASN A 47 -4.95 13.23 28.48
C ASN A 47 -3.53 12.67 28.60
N ALA A 48 -2.75 12.65 27.50
CA ALA A 48 -1.43 12.04 27.44
C ALA A 48 -1.39 10.61 28.01
N SER A 49 -2.44 9.82 27.78
CA SER A 49 -2.56 8.45 28.29
C SER A 49 -3.47 7.61 27.38
N LEU A 50 -3.07 6.36 27.14
CA LEU A 50 -3.86 5.35 26.43
C LEU A 50 -5.03 4.86 27.31
N ALA A 51 -6.00 4.17 26.71
CA ALA A 51 -7.11 3.57 27.45
C ALA A 51 -6.66 2.54 28.51
N SER A 52 -5.49 1.91 28.32
CA SER A 52 -4.85 1.02 29.29
C SER A 52 -4.19 1.75 30.48
N GLY A 53 -4.21 3.09 30.49
CA GLY A 53 -3.50 3.92 31.48
C GLY A 53 -2.04 4.18 31.14
N THR A 54 -1.49 3.50 30.13
CA THR A 54 -0.12 3.69 29.64
C THR A 54 0.11 5.16 29.25
N PRO A 55 1.14 5.85 29.81
CA PRO A 55 1.45 7.23 29.45
C PRO A 55 1.81 7.36 27.96
N LEU A 56 1.22 8.35 27.29
CA LEU A 56 1.50 8.70 25.90
C LEU A 56 2.46 9.88 25.83
N LYS A 57 3.59 9.72 25.14
CA LYS A 57 4.50 10.83 24.86
C LYS A 57 3.90 11.73 23.78
N THR A 58 3.64 12.98 24.13
CA THR A 58 3.02 13.99 23.25
C THR A 58 4.01 14.99 22.65
N VAL A 59 5.21 15.11 23.21
CA VAL A 59 6.28 16.02 22.74
C VAL A 59 7.44 15.20 22.19
N TRP A 60 7.76 15.36 20.91
CA TRP A 60 8.77 14.59 20.19
C TRP A 60 9.90 15.46 19.66
N THR A 61 9.54 16.58 19.04
CA THR A 61 10.44 17.53 18.39
C THR A 61 10.43 18.90 19.05
N GLY A 62 9.39 19.21 19.84
CA GLY A 62 9.13 20.54 20.38
C GLY A 62 8.34 21.45 19.43
N PHE A 63 8.13 21.04 18.17
CA PHE A 63 7.29 21.78 17.24
C PHE A 63 5.84 21.29 17.30
N VAL A 64 4.98 22.06 17.96
CA VAL A 64 3.61 21.67 18.34
C VAL A 64 2.78 21.07 17.19
N PRO A 65 2.72 21.65 15.98
CA PRO A 65 1.91 21.07 14.90
C PRO A 65 2.38 19.67 14.48
N LEU A 66 3.70 19.45 14.41
CA LEU A 66 4.27 18.16 14.05
C LEU A 66 4.11 17.15 15.18
N ASP A 67 4.40 17.56 16.41
CA ASP A 67 4.25 16.72 17.60
C ASP A 67 2.81 16.24 17.77
N ARG A 68 1.82 17.08 17.45
CA ARG A 68 0.41 16.67 17.43
C ARG A 68 0.13 15.57 16.41
N VAL A 69 0.63 15.70 15.18
CA VAL A 69 0.45 14.68 14.14
C VAL A 69 1.14 13.37 14.56
N ILE A 70 2.38 13.45 15.05
CA ILE A 70 3.14 12.27 15.50
C ILE A 70 2.43 11.60 16.68
N ALA A 71 2.01 12.35 17.69
CA ALA A 71 1.35 11.78 18.87
C ALA A 71 0.01 11.12 18.56
N LEU A 72 -0.78 11.69 17.63
CA LEU A 72 -2.02 11.06 17.15
C LEU A 72 -1.72 9.75 16.39
N ASN A 73 -0.69 9.73 15.54
CA ASN A 73 -0.25 8.49 14.87
C ASN A 73 0.22 7.44 15.88
N VAL A 74 1.03 7.84 16.87
CA VAL A 74 1.49 6.95 17.94
C VAL A 74 0.32 6.38 18.73
N ALA A 75 -0.69 7.18 19.05
CA ALA A 75 -1.89 6.71 19.73
C ALA A 75 -2.71 5.75 18.87
N PHE A 76 -2.88 6.05 17.58
CA PHE A 76 -3.61 5.20 16.64
C PHE A 76 -2.93 3.84 16.45
N PHE A 77 -1.64 3.83 16.06
CA PHE A 77 -0.90 2.59 15.84
C PHE A 77 -0.61 1.84 17.14
N GLY A 78 -0.38 2.55 18.25
CA GLY A 78 -0.21 1.93 19.57
C GLY A 78 -1.42 1.10 19.98
N ALA A 79 -2.64 1.53 19.61
CA ALA A 79 -3.88 0.82 19.91
C ALA A 79 -4.05 -0.50 19.13
N VAL A 80 -3.26 -0.74 18.08
CA VAL A 80 -3.33 -1.93 17.22
C VAL A 80 -2.03 -2.76 17.19
N VAL A 81 -0.93 -2.25 17.74
CA VAL A 81 0.37 -2.95 17.80
C VAL A 81 0.61 -3.64 19.14
N HIS A 82 0.09 -3.10 20.25
CA HIS A 82 0.40 -3.61 21.58
C HIS A 82 -0.42 -4.87 21.91
N LEU A 83 0.09 -6.05 21.55
CA LEU A 83 -0.63 -7.33 21.69
C LEU A 83 -1.17 -7.61 23.10
N GLY A 84 -0.46 -7.18 24.15
CA GLY A 84 -0.90 -7.36 25.55
C GLY A 84 -2.17 -6.59 25.91
N ASP A 85 -2.45 -5.48 25.20
CA ASP A 85 -3.65 -4.66 25.40
C ASP A 85 -4.78 -5.04 24.41
N LEU A 86 -4.51 -5.93 23.46
CA LEU A 86 -5.48 -6.30 22.44
C LEU A 86 -6.47 -7.36 22.95
N PRO A 87 -7.78 -7.19 22.67
CA PRO A 87 -8.77 -8.22 22.99
C PRO A 87 -8.59 -9.49 22.14
N TYR A 88 -8.05 -9.35 20.93
CA TYR A 88 -7.73 -10.41 19.99
C TYR A 88 -6.67 -9.90 18.99
N THR A 89 -5.90 -10.80 18.38
CA THR A 89 -4.75 -10.43 17.51
C THR A 89 -5.14 -9.97 16.10
N GLY A 90 -6.44 -9.92 15.79
CA GLY A 90 -6.94 -9.61 14.45
C GLY A 90 -6.56 -8.22 13.94
N SER A 91 -6.55 -7.20 14.80
CA SER A 91 -6.12 -5.85 14.42
C SER A 91 -4.64 -5.77 14.08
N TYR A 92 -3.81 -6.50 14.82
CA TYR A 92 -2.38 -6.63 14.51
C TYR A 92 -2.16 -7.38 13.19
N LEU A 93 -2.84 -8.50 12.95
CA LEU A 93 -2.73 -9.26 11.70
C LEU A 93 -3.16 -8.42 10.48
N MET A 94 -4.27 -7.67 10.59
CA MET A 94 -4.67 -6.71 9.55
C MET A 94 -3.58 -5.67 9.30
N LEU A 95 -3.00 -5.09 10.36
CA LEU A 95 -1.92 -4.10 10.20
C LEU A 95 -0.68 -4.70 9.53
N VAL A 96 -0.28 -5.92 9.90
CA VAL A 96 0.85 -6.63 9.30
C VAL A 96 0.61 -6.84 7.80
N ASP A 97 -0.56 -7.32 7.41
CA ASP A 97 -0.89 -7.54 6.00
C ASP A 97 -0.96 -6.23 5.20
N LEU A 98 -1.67 -5.23 5.74
CA LEU A 98 -1.76 -3.90 5.14
C LEU A 98 -0.37 -3.25 4.96
N ALA A 99 0.51 -3.36 5.97
CA ALA A 99 1.87 -2.84 5.93
C ALA A 99 2.66 -3.39 4.74
N TYR A 100 2.67 -4.72 4.56
CA TYR A 100 3.43 -5.34 3.48
C TYR A 100 2.73 -5.22 2.11
N CYS A 101 1.41 -5.06 2.07
CA CYS A 101 0.73 -4.58 0.87
C CYS A 101 1.22 -3.18 0.47
N LEU A 102 1.27 -2.24 1.42
CA LEU A 102 1.75 -0.88 1.19
C LEU A 102 3.25 -0.81 0.89
N ALA A 103 4.06 -1.78 1.31
CA ALA A 103 5.46 -1.89 0.90
C ALA A 103 5.59 -2.03 -0.62
N VAL A 104 4.68 -2.76 -1.28
CA VAL A 104 4.67 -2.89 -2.75
C VAL A 104 4.36 -1.56 -3.43
N PHE A 105 3.36 -0.82 -2.93
CA PHE A 105 3.07 0.53 -3.40
C PHE A 105 4.21 1.51 -3.10
N GLY A 106 4.88 1.35 -1.96
CA GLY A 106 6.10 2.07 -1.61
C GLY A 106 7.19 1.88 -2.66
N LEU A 107 7.47 0.64 -3.06
CA LEU A 107 8.42 0.36 -4.14
C LEU A 107 7.96 0.97 -5.48
N MET A 108 6.67 0.88 -5.81
CA MET A 108 6.10 1.53 -7.00
C MET A 108 6.36 3.04 -7.03
N THR A 109 6.23 3.74 -5.90
CA THR A 109 6.57 5.18 -5.84
C THR A 109 8.04 5.45 -6.09
N VAL A 110 8.94 4.59 -5.62
CA VAL A 110 10.38 4.73 -5.87
C VAL A 110 10.67 4.50 -7.36
N VAL A 111 10.14 3.44 -7.95
CA VAL A 111 10.33 3.11 -9.38
C VAL A 111 9.89 4.28 -10.28
N GLU A 112 8.71 4.85 -10.03
CA GLU A 112 8.20 5.95 -10.86
C GLU A 112 8.94 7.27 -10.62
N ASP A 113 9.37 7.56 -9.38
CA ASP A 113 10.24 8.71 -9.08
C ASP A 113 11.57 8.61 -9.84
N ARG A 114 12.20 7.42 -9.87
CA ARG A 114 13.47 7.21 -10.56
C ARG A 114 13.34 7.25 -12.08
N ARG A 115 12.17 6.90 -12.61
CA ARG A 115 11.90 6.97 -14.05
C ARG A 115 11.73 8.40 -14.54
N ASN A 116 11.15 9.29 -13.72
CA ASN A 116 10.95 10.70 -14.08
C ASN A 116 11.33 11.66 -12.93
N ARG A 117 12.62 11.67 -12.58
CA ARG A 117 13.15 12.44 -11.43
C ARG A 117 13.02 13.96 -11.60
N LYS A 118 12.93 14.45 -12.83
CA LYS A 118 13.01 15.89 -13.14
C LYS A 118 11.70 16.62 -12.82
N THR A 119 10.56 16.04 -13.18
CA THR A 119 9.27 16.75 -13.12
C THR A 119 8.11 15.81 -12.81
N GLY A 120 7.13 16.30 -12.06
CA GLY A 120 5.81 15.66 -11.95
C GLY A 120 5.40 15.31 -10.52
N PRO A 121 4.11 14.97 -10.34
CA PRO A 121 3.54 14.74 -9.02
C PRO A 121 3.84 13.35 -8.45
N LEU A 122 4.37 12.43 -9.25
CA LEU A 122 4.83 11.10 -8.80
C LEU A 122 6.22 11.15 -8.13
N ARG A 123 6.88 12.30 -8.18
CA ARG A 123 8.16 12.52 -7.51
C ARG A 123 7.97 12.46 -5.99
N ARG A 124 9.04 12.10 -5.27
CA ARG A 124 9.12 12.08 -3.80
C ARG A 124 8.33 10.90 -3.20
N PRO A 125 8.86 9.67 -3.27
CA PRO A 125 8.23 8.50 -2.66
C PRO A 125 7.89 8.69 -1.17
N SER A 126 8.77 9.38 -0.44
CA SER A 126 8.57 9.69 0.98
C SER A 126 7.33 10.56 1.24
N TYR A 127 7.00 11.49 0.33
CA TYR A 127 5.84 12.35 0.48
C TYR A 127 4.55 11.53 0.43
N TRP A 128 4.42 10.66 -0.57
CA TRP A 128 3.26 9.78 -0.71
C TRP A 128 3.11 8.83 0.46
N GLN A 129 4.22 8.24 0.91
CA GLN A 129 4.23 7.35 2.07
C GLN A 129 3.84 8.03 3.37
N LEU A 130 4.38 9.23 3.63
CA LEU A 130 3.99 10.01 4.79
C LEU A 130 2.50 10.41 4.74
N LEU A 131 2.00 10.77 3.55
CA LEU A 131 0.59 11.12 3.38
C LEU A 131 -0.33 9.94 3.71
N TRP A 132 -0.14 8.77 3.11
CA TRP A 132 -1.05 7.65 3.41
C TRP A 132 -0.85 7.06 4.80
N ASN A 133 0.35 7.14 5.38
CA ASN A 133 0.57 6.74 6.78
C ASN A 133 -0.16 7.68 7.74
N SER A 134 -0.33 8.97 7.38
CA SER A 134 -0.97 9.98 8.22
C SER A 134 -2.47 10.14 7.99
N CYS A 135 -2.91 9.97 6.73
CA CYS A 135 -4.25 10.27 6.26
C CYS A 135 -5.04 9.02 5.87
N GLY A 136 -4.46 7.82 5.99
CA GLY A 136 -5.05 6.58 5.50
C GLY A 136 -4.76 6.34 4.01
N ALA A 137 -4.45 5.09 3.67
CA ALA A 137 -4.17 4.66 2.31
C ALA A 137 -5.42 4.63 1.42
N ALA A 138 -6.59 4.26 1.95
CA ALA A 138 -7.88 4.30 1.26
C ALA A 138 -8.15 5.70 0.68
N SER A 139 -7.79 6.75 1.42
CA SER A 139 -7.99 8.14 1.01
C SER A 139 -6.93 8.60 0.00
N ILE A 140 -5.65 8.30 0.25
CA ILE A 140 -4.53 8.89 -0.48
C ILE A 140 -4.10 8.07 -1.70
N LEU A 141 -4.08 6.74 -1.61
CA LEU A 141 -3.60 5.89 -2.69
C LEU A 141 -4.36 6.06 -4.01
N PRO A 142 -5.70 6.20 -4.04
CA PRO A 142 -6.39 6.42 -5.31
C PRO A 142 -5.98 7.75 -5.97
N ILE A 143 -5.63 8.78 -5.19
CA ILE A 143 -5.08 10.04 -5.73
C ILE A 143 -3.74 9.77 -6.42
N TYR A 144 -2.86 9.00 -5.78
CA TYR A 144 -1.59 8.60 -6.38
C TYR A 144 -1.81 7.80 -7.66
N LEU A 145 -2.73 6.83 -7.67
CA LEU A 145 -3.02 6.00 -8.84
C LEU A 145 -3.65 6.79 -10.00
N HIS A 146 -4.50 7.77 -9.70
CA HIS A 146 -4.99 8.73 -10.69
C HIS A 146 -3.83 9.48 -11.37
N LEU A 147 -2.91 10.01 -10.57
CA LEU A 147 -1.74 10.71 -11.09
C LEU A 147 -0.81 9.77 -11.85
N TYR A 148 -0.67 8.53 -11.38
CA TYR A 148 0.10 7.50 -12.02
C TYR A 148 -0.42 7.25 -13.44
N PHE A 149 -1.73 7.04 -13.62
CA PHE A 149 -2.28 6.88 -14.97
C PHE A 149 -2.03 8.08 -15.87
N LYS A 150 -2.21 9.29 -15.33
CA LYS A 150 -2.09 10.52 -16.12
C LYS A 150 -0.65 10.86 -16.50
N LYS A 151 0.32 10.48 -15.66
CA LYS A 151 1.70 11.00 -15.72
C LYS A 151 2.80 9.93 -15.76
N ARG A 152 2.45 8.64 -15.70
CA ARG A 152 3.42 7.56 -15.84
C ARG A 152 4.16 7.67 -17.16
N THR A 153 5.42 7.25 -17.15
CA THR A 153 6.24 7.21 -18.36
C THR A 153 6.50 5.76 -18.75
N THR A 154 6.66 5.52 -20.05
CA THR A 154 7.01 4.22 -20.62
C THR A 154 8.49 4.09 -20.93
N LYS A 155 9.30 5.08 -20.53
CA LYS A 155 10.75 5.06 -20.73
C LYS A 155 11.42 4.08 -19.77
N PRO A 156 12.42 3.30 -20.16
CA PRO A 156 13.17 2.46 -19.24
C PRO A 156 13.88 3.28 -18.17
N LEU A 157 14.15 2.66 -17.03
CA LEU A 157 14.95 3.24 -15.96
C LEU A 157 16.44 3.31 -16.37
N PRO A 158 17.21 4.29 -15.87
CA PRO A 158 18.66 4.23 -15.91
C PRO A 158 19.17 2.92 -15.30
N ALA A 159 20.20 2.32 -15.89
CA ALA A 159 20.66 0.98 -15.52
C ALA A 159 21.13 0.89 -14.06
N ASP A 160 21.89 1.88 -13.59
CA ASP A 160 22.36 2.00 -12.19
C ASP A 160 21.19 2.03 -11.20
N GLN A 161 20.12 2.76 -11.54
CA GLN A 161 18.91 2.83 -10.74
C GLN A 161 18.16 1.50 -10.75
N ALA A 162 18.03 0.87 -11.91
CA ALA A 162 17.38 -0.43 -12.03
C ALA A 162 18.09 -1.49 -11.17
N GLN A 163 19.43 -1.58 -11.26
CA GLN A 163 20.23 -2.55 -10.50
C GLN A 163 20.18 -2.33 -8.98
N ALA A 164 19.94 -1.10 -8.53
CA ALA A 164 19.77 -0.81 -7.10
C ALA A 164 18.41 -1.25 -6.53
N LEU A 165 17.37 -1.39 -7.37
CA LEU A 165 16.00 -1.62 -6.90
C LEU A 165 15.80 -2.92 -6.10
N PRO A 166 16.46 -4.06 -6.40
CA PRO A 166 16.28 -5.28 -5.59
C PRO A 166 16.70 -5.07 -4.13
N PHE A 167 17.75 -4.29 -3.90
CA PHE A 167 18.19 -3.93 -2.55
C PHE A 167 17.23 -2.94 -1.90
N THR A 168 16.74 -1.96 -2.66
CA THR A 168 15.72 -1.02 -2.18
C THR A 168 14.39 -1.72 -1.88
N ALA A 169 14.04 -2.79 -2.60
CA ALA A 169 12.90 -3.63 -2.31
C ALA A 169 13.04 -4.30 -0.93
N VAL A 170 14.20 -4.90 -0.64
CA VAL A 170 14.51 -5.43 0.70
C VAL A 170 14.44 -4.33 1.75
N TRP A 171 15.07 -3.18 1.50
CA TRP A 171 15.01 -2.04 2.42
C TRP A 171 13.58 -1.59 2.70
N THR A 172 12.72 -1.53 1.67
CA THR A 172 11.31 -1.16 1.79
C THR A 172 10.53 -2.12 2.70
N LEU A 173 10.84 -3.43 2.67
CA LEU A 173 10.27 -4.40 3.61
C LEU A 173 10.76 -4.15 5.04
N LEU A 174 12.06 -3.89 5.21
CA LEU A 174 12.67 -3.65 6.52
C LEU A 174 12.13 -2.39 7.20
N LEU A 175 11.65 -1.40 6.44
CA LEU A 175 11.09 -0.16 6.99
C LEU A 175 9.91 -0.40 7.93
N TRP A 176 9.16 -1.50 7.76
CA TRP A 176 7.99 -1.82 8.58
C TRP A 176 8.32 -2.51 9.90
N LEU A 177 9.55 -3.03 10.08
CA LEU A 177 9.92 -3.77 11.28
C LEU A 177 9.79 -2.96 12.57
N PRO A 178 10.18 -1.67 12.65
CA PRO A 178 10.00 -0.89 13.87
C PRO A 178 8.53 -0.73 14.29
N LEU A 179 7.59 -0.75 13.34
CA LEU A 179 6.16 -0.71 13.68
C LEU A 179 5.68 -2.09 14.18
N LEU A 180 6.04 -3.16 13.49
CA LEU A 180 5.42 -4.47 13.68
C LEU A 180 6.10 -5.33 14.74
N LEU A 181 7.44 -5.34 14.77
CA LEU A 181 8.22 -6.22 15.65
C LEU A 181 7.94 -6.01 17.15
N PRO A 182 7.77 -4.77 17.67
CA PRO A 182 7.59 -4.56 19.11
C PRO A 182 6.38 -5.26 19.71
N GLY A 183 5.31 -5.42 18.91
CA GLY A 183 4.09 -6.10 19.32
C GLY A 183 4.31 -7.57 19.65
N VAL A 184 5.19 -8.27 18.90
CA VAL A 184 5.43 -9.71 19.06
C VAL A 184 6.53 -10.03 20.06
N VAL A 185 7.52 -9.14 20.24
CA VAL A 185 8.65 -9.37 21.17
C VAL A 185 8.38 -8.86 22.59
N GLY A 186 7.17 -8.34 22.88
CA GLY A 186 6.81 -7.88 24.23
C GLY A 186 7.59 -6.65 24.69
N VAL A 187 7.91 -5.74 23.77
CA VAL A 187 8.67 -4.52 24.09
C VAL A 187 7.85 -3.58 24.97
N ALA A 188 8.50 -2.94 25.95
CA ALA A 188 7.85 -2.01 26.86
C ALA A 188 7.10 -0.87 26.11
N PRO A 189 5.90 -0.46 26.57
CA PRO A 189 5.04 0.45 25.80
C PRO A 189 5.69 1.77 25.38
N PHE A 190 6.54 2.37 26.22
CA PHE A 190 7.26 3.60 25.87
C PHE A 190 8.23 3.40 24.70
N GLN A 191 8.84 2.21 24.58
CA GLN A 191 9.71 1.88 23.46
C GLN A 191 8.91 1.59 22.19
N VAL A 192 7.73 0.98 22.30
CA VAL A 192 6.79 0.83 21.17
C VAL A 192 6.48 2.20 20.55
N GLN A 193 6.18 3.21 21.38
CA GLN A 193 5.91 4.57 20.91
C GLN A 193 7.10 5.16 20.13
N LYS A 194 8.34 5.00 20.62
CA LYS A 194 9.53 5.48 19.90
C LYS A 194 9.69 4.79 18.55
N LEU A 195 9.46 3.48 18.51
CA LEU A 195 9.62 2.71 17.28
C LEU A 195 8.53 3.02 16.25
N ILE A 196 7.31 3.39 16.67
CA ILE A 196 6.30 3.97 15.78
C ILE A 196 6.81 5.29 15.17
N VAL A 197 7.43 6.17 15.96
CA VAL A 197 7.99 7.43 15.43
C VAL A 197 9.15 7.19 14.47
N VAL A 198 10.02 6.23 14.78
CA VAL A 198 11.09 5.79 13.87
C VAL A 198 10.47 5.33 12.56
N TRP A 199 9.54 4.38 12.59
CA TRP A 199 8.81 3.89 11.41
C TRP A 199 8.18 5.03 10.61
N TYR A 200 7.51 5.98 11.28
CA TYR A 200 6.87 7.11 10.61
C TYR A 200 7.86 7.97 9.81
N SER A 201 9.10 8.12 10.31
CA SER A 201 10.16 8.89 9.64
C SER A 201 10.91 8.11 8.56
N LEU A 202 10.90 6.77 8.61
CA LEU A 202 11.71 5.92 7.74
C LEU A 202 11.45 6.07 6.23
N PRO A 203 10.25 6.43 5.73
CA PRO A 203 10.05 6.73 4.31
C PRO A 203 11.01 7.79 3.75
N LEU A 204 11.53 8.70 4.58
CA LEU A 204 12.53 9.70 4.20
C LEU A 204 13.87 9.08 3.74
N THR A 205 14.14 7.84 4.14
CA THR A 205 15.40 7.14 3.81
C THR A 205 15.37 6.45 2.43
N LEU A 206 14.20 6.20 1.85
CA LEU A 206 14.07 5.45 0.59
C LEU A 206 14.84 6.09 -0.57
N GLY A 207 14.70 7.41 -0.70
CA GLY A 207 15.42 8.17 -1.73
C GLY A 207 16.93 8.07 -1.56
N PRO A 208 17.48 8.52 -0.42
CA PRO A 208 18.90 8.43 -0.11
C PRO A 208 19.49 7.03 -0.25
N VAL A 209 18.82 5.98 0.24
CA VAL A 209 19.30 4.59 0.14
C VAL A 209 19.35 4.12 -1.31
N GLN A 210 18.29 4.37 -2.09
CA GLN A 210 18.29 4.06 -3.53
C GLN A 210 19.42 4.79 -4.27
N ASP A 211 19.65 6.07 -3.99
CA ASP A 211 20.74 6.84 -4.61
C ASP A 211 22.13 6.38 -4.15
N LEU A 212 22.28 5.94 -2.90
CA LEU A 212 23.54 5.42 -2.38
C LEU A 212 23.91 4.10 -3.06
N ILE A 213 22.95 3.18 -3.16
CA ILE A 213 23.14 1.87 -3.77
C ILE A 213 23.38 2.01 -5.28
N SER A 214 22.65 2.90 -5.96
CA SER A 214 22.83 3.10 -7.40
C SER A 214 24.24 3.60 -7.74
N ARG A 215 24.85 4.43 -6.88
CA ARG A 215 26.24 4.89 -7.07
C ARG A 215 27.25 3.73 -7.02
N ALA A 216 26.99 2.70 -6.21
CA ALA A 216 27.82 1.50 -6.18
C ALA A 216 27.73 0.69 -7.50
N PHE A 217 26.59 0.80 -8.21
CA PHE A 217 26.38 0.19 -9.52
C PHE A 217 26.79 1.08 -10.70
N ALA A 218 27.01 2.38 -10.49
CA ALA A 218 27.42 3.29 -11.55
C ALA A 218 28.83 2.98 -12.10
N SER A 219 29.70 2.38 -11.27
CA SER A 219 31.05 1.97 -11.67
C SER A 219 31.12 0.61 -12.36
N THR A 220 30.12 -0.25 -12.15
CA THR A 220 30.05 -1.60 -12.75
C THR A 220 29.31 -1.55 -14.08
N HIS A 221 29.98 -1.00 -15.10
CA HIS A 221 29.46 -0.84 -16.47
C HIS A 221 29.42 -2.19 -17.24
N HIS A 222 28.86 -3.24 -16.66
CA HIS A 222 28.70 -4.53 -17.33
C HIS A 222 27.31 -4.65 -17.94
N SER A 223 27.23 -4.32 -19.23
CA SER A 223 26.09 -4.61 -20.10
C SER A 223 26.01 -6.12 -20.35
N SER A 224 25.63 -6.91 -19.35
CA SER A 224 25.31 -8.31 -19.61
C SER A 224 23.93 -8.38 -20.26
N LYS A 225 23.90 -8.83 -21.52
CA LYS A 225 22.66 -8.98 -22.31
C LYS A 225 21.76 -10.12 -21.79
N ASP A 226 22.20 -10.88 -20.80
CA ASP A 226 21.53 -12.06 -20.24
C ASP A 226 21.02 -11.89 -18.79
N THR A 227 21.12 -10.70 -18.19
CA THR A 227 20.61 -10.53 -16.81
C THR A 227 19.11 -10.34 -16.76
N ALA A 228 18.47 -11.06 -15.84
CA ALA A 228 17.06 -10.86 -15.51
C ALA A 228 16.79 -9.40 -15.12
N ASN A 229 15.66 -8.84 -15.60
CA ASN A 229 15.27 -7.45 -15.39
C ASN A 229 15.18 -7.11 -13.88
N PRO A 230 16.08 -6.26 -13.35
CA PRO A 230 16.16 -5.96 -11.92
C PRO A 230 14.87 -5.34 -11.35
N VAL A 231 14.14 -4.57 -12.15
CA VAL A 231 12.87 -3.95 -11.73
C VAL A 231 11.82 -5.04 -11.47
N ILE A 232 11.74 -6.02 -12.38
CA ILE A 232 10.85 -7.19 -12.24
C ILE A 232 11.24 -8.01 -11.01
N ILE A 233 12.54 -8.27 -10.80
CA ILE A 233 13.02 -8.96 -9.58
C ILE A 233 12.57 -8.22 -8.32
N SER A 234 12.69 -6.90 -8.31
CA SER A 234 12.31 -6.07 -7.16
C SER A 234 10.83 -6.23 -6.81
N TYR A 235 9.96 -6.22 -7.82
CA TYR A 235 8.53 -6.48 -7.63
C TYR A 235 8.24 -7.92 -7.19
N TRP A 236 8.98 -8.91 -7.67
CA TRP A 236 8.87 -10.28 -7.16
C TRP A 236 9.25 -10.39 -5.68
N VAL A 237 10.28 -9.67 -5.23
CA VAL A 237 10.71 -9.66 -3.81
C VAL A 237 9.58 -9.12 -2.92
N VAL A 238 9.11 -7.90 -3.17
CA VAL A 238 8.06 -7.31 -2.32
C VAL A 238 6.69 -7.99 -2.51
N GLY A 239 6.36 -8.42 -3.73
CA GLY A 239 5.09 -9.05 -4.06
C GLY A 239 4.97 -10.44 -3.47
N SER A 240 6.02 -11.27 -3.57
CA SER A 240 6.04 -12.59 -2.92
C SER A 240 5.99 -12.48 -1.41
N PHE A 241 6.74 -11.51 -0.84
CA PHE A 241 6.70 -11.28 0.60
C PHE A 241 5.29 -10.88 1.07
N SER A 242 4.65 -9.93 0.37
CA SER A 242 3.25 -9.56 0.65
C SER A 242 2.30 -10.76 0.50
N ALA A 243 2.48 -11.61 -0.50
CA ALA A 243 1.66 -12.80 -0.68
C ALA A 243 1.81 -13.80 0.47
N VAL A 244 3.05 -14.06 0.89
CA VAL A 244 3.33 -14.94 2.03
C VAL A 244 2.63 -14.41 3.29
N ILE A 245 2.76 -13.11 3.58
CA ILE A 245 2.12 -12.49 4.74
C ILE A 245 0.59 -12.59 4.66
N HIS A 246 -0.01 -12.30 3.50
CA HIS A 246 -1.45 -12.39 3.33
C HIS A 246 -1.94 -13.82 3.58
N ILE A 247 -1.33 -14.81 2.90
CA ILE A 247 -1.67 -16.23 3.03
C ILE A 247 -1.48 -16.69 4.48
N SER A 248 -0.36 -16.34 5.12
CA SER A 248 -0.11 -16.66 6.52
C SER A 248 -1.17 -16.05 7.45
N SER A 249 -1.59 -14.81 7.21
CA SER A 249 -2.63 -14.14 8.00
C SER A 249 -3.99 -14.81 7.82
N VAL A 250 -4.34 -15.23 6.60
CA VAL A 250 -5.57 -15.99 6.30
C VAL A 250 -5.56 -17.37 6.97
N ILE A 251 -4.44 -18.09 6.89
CA ILE A 251 -4.27 -19.38 7.56
C ILE A 251 -4.39 -19.19 9.08
N TRP A 252 -3.71 -18.19 9.64
CA TRP A 252 -3.79 -17.89 11.07
C TRP A 252 -5.22 -17.59 11.52
N ALA A 253 -5.95 -16.77 10.76
CA ALA A 253 -7.35 -16.46 11.03
C ALA A 253 -8.26 -17.69 11.01
N SER A 254 -7.88 -18.73 10.27
CA SER A 254 -8.65 -19.97 10.15
C SER A 254 -8.31 -20.98 11.27
N LEU A 255 -7.12 -20.89 11.85
CA LEU A 255 -6.63 -21.80 12.89
C LEU A 255 -6.85 -21.25 14.31
N ALA A 256 -6.83 -19.94 14.49
CA ALA A 256 -6.92 -19.31 15.80
C ALA A 256 -8.38 -19.25 16.30
N PRO A 257 -8.66 -19.72 17.53
CA PRO A 257 -10.01 -19.64 18.11
C PRO A 257 -10.50 -18.19 18.21
N GLY A 258 -11.75 -17.94 17.81
CA GLY A 258 -12.38 -16.62 17.91
C GLY A 258 -11.90 -15.59 16.87
N LEU A 259 -11.02 -15.98 15.94
CA LEU A 259 -10.72 -15.21 14.75
C LEU A 259 -11.42 -15.81 13.53
N SER A 260 -11.70 -14.96 12.56
CA SER A 260 -12.18 -15.36 11.25
C SER A 260 -11.62 -14.43 10.18
N TRP A 261 -11.56 -14.90 8.94
CA TRP A 261 -11.16 -14.06 7.81
C TRP A 261 -11.98 -12.76 7.75
N SER A 262 -13.31 -12.85 7.91
CA SER A 262 -14.19 -11.68 7.87
C SER A 262 -13.94 -10.72 9.04
N SER A 263 -13.62 -11.24 10.24
CA SER A 263 -13.28 -10.39 11.39
C SER A 263 -12.01 -9.57 11.17
N ILE A 264 -11.10 -10.05 10.32
CA ILE A 264 -9.86 -9.36 9.97
C ILE A 264 -10.13 -8.40 8.82
N TYR A 265 -10.68 -8.86 7.69
CA TYR A 265 -10.70 -8.09 6.43
C TYR A 265 -12.00 -7.36 6.11
N TRP A 266 -13.13 -7.70 6.74
CA TRP A 266 -14.41 -7.11 6.40
C TRP A 266 -14.85 -6.04 7.41
N PRO A 267 -15.17 -4.81 6.97
CA PRO A 267 -15.63 -3.75 7.84
C PRO A 267 -16.82 -4.16 8.72
N ASN A 268 -16.65 -4.12 10.05
CA ASN A 268 -17.72 -4.38 11.01
C ASN A 268 -18.00 -3.17 11.90
N HIS A 269 -18.98 -2.35 11.52
CA HIS A 269 -19.40 -1.18 12.29
C HIS A 269 -19.92 -1.54 13.68
N GLY A 270 -20.60 -2.67 13.82
CA GLY A 270 -21.14 -3.13 15.09
C GLY A 270 -20.06 -3.55 16.09
N ALA A 271 -18.82 -3.73 15.65
CA ALA A 271 -17.70 -4.01 16.56
C ALA A 271 -17.29 -2.79 17.37
N VAL A 272 -17.51 -1.56 16.88
CA VAL A 272 -17.08 -0.33 17.57
C VAL A 272 -18.11 0.04 18.63
N GLN A 273 -17.76 -0.18 19.89
CA GLN A 273 -18.66 0.04 21.02
C GLN A 273 -18.17 1.18 21.92
N SER A 274 -19.09 1.81 22.65
CA SER A 274 -18.75 2.92 23.55
C SER A 274 -18.14 2.46 24.87
N ASN A 275 -16.93 1.88 24.80
CA ASN A 275 -16.19 1.32 25.93
C ASN A 275 -14.68 1.68 25.85
N ALA A 276 -13.85 1.10 26.72
CA ALA A 276 -12.40 1.33 26.74
C ALA A 276 -11.66 0.89 25.46
N LYS A 277 -12.26 -0.02 24.67
CA LYS A 277 -11.71 -0.58 23.42
C LYS A 277 -12.11 0.22 22.17
N MET A 278 -12.95 1.26 22.31
CA MET A 278 -13.45 2.08 21.20
C MET A 278 -12.35 2.54 20.24
N LEU A 279 -11.17 2.93 20.77
CA LEU A 279 -10.05 3.37 19.92
C LEU A 279 -9.47 2.21 19.10
N THR A 280 -9.23 1.06 19.73
CA THR A 280 -8.72 -0.14 19.04
C THR A 280 -9.70 -0.67 18.01
N GLU A 281 -11.00 -0.77 18.36
CA GLU A 281 -12.06 -1.21 17.45
C GLU A 281 -12.24 -0.23 16.28
N GLY A 282 -12.22 1.08 16.56
CA GLY A 282 -12.29 2.12 15.54
C GLY A 282 -11.07 2.14 14.62
N ALA A 283 -9.87 1.94 15.16
CA ALA A 283 -8.65 1.81 14.37
C ALA A 283 -8.67 0.55 13.50
N MET A 284 -9.16 -0.58 14.02
CA MET A 284 -9.36 -1.79 13.22
C MET A 284 -10.31 -1.55 12.05
N LEU A 285 -11.47 -0.93 12.30
CA LEU A 285 -12.42 -0.60 11.24
C LEU A 285 -11.82 0.34 10.18
N PHE A 286 -11.00 1.30 10.60
CA PHE A 286 -10.26 2.19 9.71
C PHE A 286 -9.30 1.42 8.79
N LEU A 287 -8.52 0.47 9.34
CA LEU A 287 -7.60 -0.38 8.59
C LEU A 287 -8.32 -1.39 7.67
N GLN A 288 -9.48 -1.90 8.09
CA GLN A 288 -10.34 -2.72 7.22
C GLN A 288 -10.77 -1.95 5.97
N TYR A 289 -11.16 -0.68 6.15
CA TYR A 289 -11.51 0.17 5.02
C TYR A 289 -10.31 0.54 4.14
N ASP A 290 -9.12 0.74 4.72
CA ASP A 290 -7.87 0.82 3.95
C ASP A 290 -7.75 -0.37 3.00
N TYR A 291 -7.84 -1.57 3.56
CA TYR A 291 -7.61 -2.80 2.83
C TYR A 291 -8.62 -3.02 1.69
N VAL A 292 -9.92 -2.82 1.97
CA VAL A 292 -10.99 -2.96 0.98
C VAL A 292 -10.83 -1.96 -0.18
N VAL A 293 -10.53 -0.69 0.10
CA VAL A 293 -10.37 0.31 -0.97
C VAL A 293 -9.10 0.06 -1.76
N ILE A 294 -8.00 -0.37 -1.12
CA ILE A 294 -6.78 -0.80 -1.82
C ILE A 294 -7.09 -1.96 -2.78
N TYR A 295 -7.90 -2.93 -2.35
CA TYR A 295 -8.33 -4.03 -3.20
C TYR A 295 -9.03 -3.53 -4.47
N PHE A 296 -10.00 -2.62 -4.31
CA PHE A 296 -10.68 -1.99 -5.46
C PHE A 296 -9.73 -1.15 -6.32
N CYS A 297 -8.75 -0.47 -5.71
CA CYS A 297 -7.72 0.26 -6.44
C CYS A 297 -6.90 -0.65 -7.35
N VAL A 298 -6.47 -1.82 -6.86
CA VAL A 298 -5.68 -2.78 -7.64
C VAL A 298 -6.49 -3.35 -8.80
N LEU A 299 -7.73 -3.76 -8.55
CA LEU A 299 -8.61 -4.28 -9.60
C LEU A 299 -8.91 -3.21 -10.66
N THR A 300 -9.20 -1.98 -10.23
CA THR A 300 -9.45 -0.84 -11.13
C THR A 300 -8.21 -0.55 -11.97
N LEU A 301 -7.02 -0.48 -11.34
CA LEU A 301 -5.74 -0.33 -12.03
C LEU A 301 -5.56 -1.42 -13.10
N GLY A 302 -5.88 -2.67 -12.78
CA GLY A 302 -5.86 -3.78 -13.72
C GLY A 302 -6.81 -3.66 -14.90
N VAL A 303 -8.06 -3.26 -14.66
CA VAL A 303 -9.08 -3.05 -15.72
C VAL A 303 -8.55 -2.09 -16.80
N TYR A 304 -7.94 -0.98 -16.38
CA TYR A 304 -7.38 0.01 -17.30
C TYR A 304 -6.03 -0.42 -17.92
N MET A 305 -5.15 -1.08 -17.15
CA MET A 305 -3.84 -1.48 -17.67
C MET A 305 -3.91 -2.67 -18.64
N LEU A 306 -4.80 -3.62 -18.39
CA LEU A 306 -4.90 -4.85 -19.18
C LEU A 306 -5.86 -4.72 -20.38
N GLY A 307 -6.47 -3.54 -20.56
CA GLY A 307 -7.27 -3.20 -21.72
C GLY A 307 -8.64 -3.89 -21.73
N PHE A 308 -9.47 -3.64 -20.72
CA PHE A 308 -10.84 -4.18 -20.64
C PHE A 308 -11.71 -3.80 -21.86
N ASP A 309 -11.43 -2.70 -22.55
CA ASP A 309 -12.07 -2.36 -23.83
C ASP A 309 -11.95 -3.50 -24.86
N LYS A 310 -10.85 -4.28 -24.84
CA LYS A 310 -10.66 -5.45 -25.71
C LYS A 310 -11.65 -6.57 -25.41
N ILE A 311 -12.11 -6.69 -24.16
CA ILE A 311 -13.12 -7.67 -23.74
C ILE A 311 -14.49 -7.22 -24.23
N ILE A 312 -14.80 -5.93 -24.11
CA ILE A 312 -16.07 -5.34 -24.58
C ILE A 312 -16.16 -5.47 -26.11
N ALA A 313 -15.07 -5.18 -26.82
CA ALA A 313 -15.02 -5.20 -28.28
C ALA A 313 -14.99 -6.61 -28.90
N ALA A 314 -14.73 -7.66 -28.11
CA ALA A 314 -14.66 -9.03 -28.62
C ALA A 314 -16.05 -9.55 -29.05
N HIS A 315 -16.13 -10.14 -30.24
CA HIS A 315 -17.39 -10.59 -30.82
C HIS A 315 -17.72 -12.05 -30.52
N SER A 316 -16.70 -12.90 -30.35
CA SER A 316 -16.88 -14.32 -30.02
C SER A 316 -16.59 -14.64 -28.56
N ALA A 317 -17.15 -15.74 -28.05
CA ALA A 317 -16.87 -16.22 -26.69
C ALA A 317 -15.38 -16.57 -26.49
N GLY A 318 -14.73 -17.15 -27.51
CA GLY A 318 -13.30 -17.49 -27.46
C GLY A 318 -12.40 -16.26 -27.36
N GLU A 319 -12.71 -15.20 -28.11
CA GLU A 319 -12.00 -13.92 -28.02
C GLU A 319 -12.21 -13.24 -26.66
N LYS A 320 -13.44 -13.24 -26.14
CA LYS A 320 -13.74 -12.71 -24.80
C LYS A 320 -12.96 -13.43 -23.72
N LEU A 321 -12.89 -14.76 -23.78
CA LEU A 321 -12.12 -15.56 -22.83
C LEU A 321 -10.62 -15.23 -22.90
N ARG A 322 -10.07 -15.13 -24.12
CA ARG A 322 -8.66 -14.79 -24.34
C ARG A 322 -8.34 -13.37 -23.84
N ALA A 323 -9.19 -12.40 -24.14
CA ALA A 323 -9.05 -11.01 -23.70
C ALA A 323 -9.25 -10.85 -22.19
N GLY A 324 -10.13 -11.65 -21.57
CA GLY A 324 -10.43 -11.62 -20.14
C GLY A 324 -9.41 -12.35 -19.25
N ARG A 325 -8.61 -13.26 -19.83
CA ARG A 325 -7.64 -14.08 -19.07
C ARG A 325 -6.69 -13.27 -18.18
N PRO A 326 -6.07 -12.15 -18.63
CA PRO A 326 -5.19 -11.36 -17.76
C PRO A 326 -5.93 -10.76 -16.56
N LEU A 327 -7.14 -10.24 -16.76
CA LEU A 327 -7.95 -9.67 -15.67
C LEU A 327 -8.41 -10.77 -14.69
N LEU A 328 -8.78 -11.95 -15.19
CA LEU A 328 -9.08 -13.10 -14.34
C LEU A 328 -7.86 -13.51 -13.51
N LEU A 329 -6.67 -13.58 -14.13
CA LEU A 329 -5.43 -13.91 -13.44
C LEU A 329 -5.08 -12.86 -12.38
N LEU A 330 -5.26 -11.57 -12.68
CA LEU A 330 -5.11 -10.51 -11.68
C LEU A 330 -6.04 -10.74 -10.50
N SER A 331 -7.33 -10.97 -10.75
CA SER A 331 -8.31 -11.21 -9.70
C SER A 331 -7.89 -12.41 -8.83
N VAL A 332 -7.44 -13.51 -9.44
CA VAL A 332 -6.96 -14.68 -8.70
C VAL A 332 -5.74 -14.35 -7.85
N VAL A 333 -4.72 -13.68 -8.42
CA VAL A 333 -3.51 -13.29 -7.67
C VAL A 333 -3.84 -12.32 -6.55
N THR A 334 -4.76 -11.37 -6.77
CA THR A 334 -5.19 -10.39 -5.77
C THR A 334 -6.01 -11.05 -4.66
N THR A 335 -6.88 -12.00 -4.98
CA THR A 335 -7.69 -12.72 -3.98
C THR A 335 -6.82 -13.66 -3.14
N VAL A 336 -5.90 -14.41 -3.77
CA VAL A 336 -5.13 -15.46 -3.10
C VAL A 336 -3.87 -14.92 -2.41
N GLY A 337 -3.16 -14.00 -3.08
CA GLY A 337 -1.92 -13.40 -2.58
C GLY A 337 -2.11 -11.99 -2.00
N GLY A 338 -3.34 -11.50 -1.92
CA GLY A 338 -3.63 -10.14 -1.47
C GLY A 338 -3.35 -9.07 -2.54
N PRO A 339 -3.79 -7.82 -2.30
CA PRO A 339 -3.66 -6.74 -3.26
C PRO A 339 -2.21 -6.30 -3.50
N GLY A 340 -1.31 -6.51 -2.54
CA GLY A 340 0.13 -6.27 -2.74
C GLY A 340 0.73 -7.18 -3.82
N ALA A 341 0.41 -8.47 -3.81
CA ALA A 341 0.82 -9.39 -4.87
C ALA A 341 0.18 -9.03 -6.21
N GLY A 342 -1.10 -8.65 -6.21
CA GLY A 342 -1.83 -8.21 -7.41
C GLY A 342 -1.17 -7.00 -8.08
N VAL A 343 -0.82 -5.96 -7.33
CA VAL A 343 -0.13 -4.79 -7.89
C VAL A 343 1.29 -5.10 -8.34
N ALA A 344 2.06 -5.92 -7.60
CA ALA A 344 3.39 -6.36 -8.02
C ALA A 344 3.33 -7.08 -9.37
N TRP A 345 2.36 -7.99 -9.53
CA TRP A 345 2.14 -8.71 -10.78
C TRP A 345 1.80 -7.76 -11.95
N LEU A 346 0.92 -6.77 -11.73
CA LEU A 346 0.62 -5.74 -12.73
C LEU A 346 1.86 -4.94 -13.13
N MET A 347 2.70 -4.58 -12.16
CA MET A 347 3.92 -3.84 -12.45
C MET A 347 4.92 -4.70 -13.23
N CYS A 348 5.04 -6.00 -12.92
CA CYS A 348 5.86 -6.92 -13.72
C CYS A 348 5.41 -6.98 -15.19
N ILE A 349 4.10 -6.97 -15.47
CA ILE A 349 3.60 -6.92 -16.85
C ILE A 349 4.01 -5.63 -17.54
N LYS A 350 3.79 -4.48 -16.88
CA LYS A 350 4.18 -3.18 -17.40
C LYS A 350 5.68 -3.13 -17.73
N GLU A 351 6.54 -3.63 -16.87
CA GLU A 351 7.99 -3.59 -17.11
C GLU A 351 8.40 -4.47 -18.29
N ARG A 352 7.72 -5.61 -18.53
CA ARG A 352 7.93 -6.42 -19.75
C ARG A 352 7.48 -5.69 -21.01
N GLU A 353 6.38 -4.94 -20.96
CA GLU A 353 5.92 -4.12 -22.09
C GLU A 353 6.92 -3.01 -22.42
N ILE A 354 7.48 -2.35 -21.40
CA ILE A 354 8.52 -1.32 -21.56
C ILE A 354 9.79 -1.93 -22.17
N GLU A 355 10.22 -3.09 -21.69
CA GLU A 355 11.40 -3.80 -22.20
C GLU A 355 11.22 -4.22 -23.66
N ALA A 356 10.04 -4.76 -24.01
CA ALA A 356 9.71 -5.11 -25.39
C ALA A 356 9.73 -3.87 -26.31
N ALA A 357 9.14 -2.76 -25.89
CA ALA A 357 9.11 -1.52 -26.66
C ALA A 357 10.52 -0.92 -26.87
N ASP A 358 11.36 -0.92 -25.83
CA ASP A 358 12.75 -0.45 -25.92
C ASP A 358 13.58 -1.34 -26.87
N SER A 359 13.37 -2.66 -26.84
CA SER A 359 14.05 -3.58 -27.75
C SER A 359 13.70 -3.37 -29.23
N LEU A 360 12.44 -3.00 -29.52
CA LEU A 360 11.98 -2.67 -30.87
C LEU A 360 12.58 -1.33 -31.34
N SER A 361 12.60 -0.32 -30.47
CA SER A 361 13.16 0.99 -30.78
C SER A 361 14.67 0.97 -31.05
N LYS A 362 15.41 -0.02 -30.55
CA LYS A 362 16.85 -0.19 -30.81
C LYS A 362 17.18 -0.94 -32.10
N LYS A 363 16.18 -1.62 -32.69
CA LYS A 363 16.33 -2.39 -33.94
C LYS A 363 15.91 -1.60 -35.17
N ALA A 364 15.00 -0.65 -35.01
CA ALA A 364 14.64 0.35 -36.01
C ALA A 364 15.72 1.43 -36.07
#